data_AF-A0A7V9U6Z0-F1
#
_entry.id   AF-A0A7V9U6Z0-F1
#
_cell.length_a   1.000
_cell.length_b   1.000
_cell.length_c   1.000
_cell.angle_alpha   90.00
_cell.angle_beta   90.00
_cell.angle_gamma   90.00
#
_symmetry.space_group_name_H-M   'P 1'
#
loop_
_entity.id
_entity.type
_entity.pdbx_description
1 polymer ?
#
loop_
_entity_poly.entity_id
_entity_poly.type
_entity_poly.pdbx_seq_one_letter_code
_entity_poly.pdbx_strand_id
1 'polypeptide(L)' 'MPIEISPEFDIPSNAPDRNLAMELVRVTEAAAMAAGRWVGRGDKDGADAVAVNAMR' A
#
# COMPACT_ATOMS: atom_id res chain seq x y z
N MET A 1 -34.61 15.60 -30.99
CA MET A 1 -33.19 15.24 -30.83
C MET A 1 -33.06 14.43 -29.56
N PRO A 2 -32.63 13.16 -29.60
CA PRO A 2 -32.27 12.45 -28.39
C PRO A 2 -30.91 12.99 -27.88
N ILE A 3 -30.80 13.11 -26.57
CA ILE A 3 -29.59 13.52 -25.86
C ILE A 3 -28.68 12.28 -25.81
N GLU A 4 -27.50 12.35 -26.45
CA GLU A 4 -26.47 11.33 -26.29
C GLU A 4 -25.93 11.39 -24.85
N ILE A 5 -26.21 10.34 -24.08
CA ILE A 5 -25.64 10.14 -22.75
C ILE A 5 -24.16 9.77 -22.96
N SER A 6 -23.27 10.54 -22.33
CA SER A 6 -21.82 10.36 -22.40
C SER A 6 -21.40 8.92 -22.05
N PRO A 7 -20.30 8.40 -22.62
CA PRO A 7 -19.92 7.01 -22.43
C PRO A 7 -19.66 6.76 -20.94
N GLU A 8 -20.34 5.75 -20.42
CA GLU A 8 -20.09 5.19 -19.09
C GLU A 8 -18.60 4.86 -19.01
N PHE A 9 -17.90 5.46 -18.05
CA PHE A 9 -16.50 5.14 -17.78
C PHE A 9 -16.45 3.69 -17.28
N ASP A 10 -16.15 2.77 -18.20
CA ASP A 10 -15.94 1.36 -17.90
C ASP A 10 -14.62 1.25 -17.12
N ILE A 11 -14.71 1.20 -15.79
CA ILE A 11 -13.54 0.95 -14.94
C ILE A 11 -13.16 -0.51 -15.21
N PRO A 12 -11.99 -0.77 -15.82
CA PRO A 12 -11.62 -2.13 -16.16
C PRO A 12 -11.62 -2.98 -14.90
N SER A 13 -12.28 -4.14 -14.94
CA SER A 13 -12.36 -5.12 -13.84
C SER A 13 -10.99 -5.64 -13.34
N ASN A 14 -9.91 -5.29 -14.04
CA ASN A 14 -8.52 -5.53 -13.66
C ASN A 14 -7.95 -4.45 -12.70
N ALA A 15 -8.72 -3.40 -12.37
CA ALA A 15 -8.29 -2.42 -11.39
C ALA A 15 -8.26 -3.04 -9.98
N PRO A 16 -7.20 -2.83 -9.19
CA PRO A 16 -7.16 -3.24 -7.80
C PRO A 16 -8.38 -2.72 -7.02
N ASP A 17 -8.98 -3.58 -6.21
CA ASP A 17 -10.08 -3.17 -5.33
C ASP A 17 -9.63 -2.06 -4.38
N ARG A 18 -10.54 -1.15 -4.02
CA ARG A 18 -10.28 -0.06 -3.05
C ARG A 18 -9.74 -0.60 -1.72
N ASN A 19 -10.20 -1.78 -1.30
CA ASN A 19 -9.72 -2.44 -0.09
C ASN A 19 -8.25 -2.84 -0.23
N LEU A 20 -7.81 -3.30 -1.40
CA LEU A 20 -6.40 -3.65 -1.65
C LEU A 20 -5.48 -2.44 -1.50
N ALA A 21 -5.90 -1.27 -2.01
CA ALA A 21 -5.16 -0.02 -1.81
C ALA A 21 -5.00 0.31 -0.32
N MET A 22 -6.05 0.12 0.47
CA MET A 22 -6.02 0.36 1.93
C MET A 22 -5.25 -0.72 2.70
N GLU A 23 -5.20 -1.97 2.23
CA GLU A 23 -4.34 -3.01 2.79
C GLU A 23 -2.85 -2.69 2.54
N LEU A 24 -2.51 -2.20 1.34
CA LEU A 24 -1.13 -1.79 1.02
C LEU A 24 -0.62 -0.69 1.95
N VAL A 25 -1.45 0.34 2.20
CA VAL A 25 -1.11 1.41 3.15
C VAL A 25 -0.82 0.83 4.54
N ARG A 26 -1.70 -0.05 5.04
CA ARG A 26 -1.53 -0.68 6.37
C ARG A 26 -0.24 -1.48 6.49
N VAL A 27 0.13 -2.23 5.45
CA VAL A 27 1.41 -2.97 5.40
C VAL A 27 2.60 -2.02 5.49
N THR A 28 2.57 -0.90 4.77
CA THR A 28 3.66 0.09 4.82
C THR A 28 3.76 0.80 6.17
N GLU A 29 2.63 1.12 6.82
CA GLU A 29 2.59 1.70 8.16
C GLU A 29 3.17 0.74 9.21
N ALA A 30 2.79 -0.54 9.15
CA ALA A 30 3.31 -1.57 10.05
C ALA A 30 4.83 -1.71 9.91
N ALA A 31 5.34 -1.75 8.67
CA ALA A 31 6.78 -1.81 8.40
C ALA A 31 7.53 -0.56 8.91
N ALA A 32 6.99 0.63 8.69
CA ALA A 32 7.58 1.89 9.15
C ALA A 32 7.61 1.97 10.69
N MET A 33 6.54 1.54 11.37
CA MET A 33 6.51 1.49 12.83
C MET A 33 7.52 0.49 13.41
N ALA A 34 7.70 -0.66 12.76
CA ALA A 34 8.67 -1.67 13.16
C ALA A 34 10.12 -1.18 12.98
N ALA A 35 10.47 -0.68 11.79
CA ALA A 35 11.82 -0.18 11.50
C ALA A 35 12.13 1.15 12.19
N GLY A 36 11.13 1.99 12.46
CA GLY A 36 11.32 3.32 13.08
C GLY A 36 12.03 3.26 14.43
N ARG A 37 11.87 2.16 15.18
CA ARG A 37 12.58 1.94 16.45
C ARG A 37 14.10 1.79 16.29
N TRP A 38 14.57 1.51 15.08
CA TRP A 38 15.98 1.23 14.75
C TRP A 38 16.74 2.43 14.18
N VAL A 39 16.05 3.56 13.96
CA VAL A 39 16.68 4.80 13.48
C VAL A 39 17.83 5.23 14.39
N GLY A 40 18.98 5.54 13.80
CA GLY A 40 20.17 6.01 14.52
C GLY A 40 21.02 4.90 15.18
N ARG A 41 20.64 3.62 15.05
CA ARG A 41 21.41 2.51 15.67
C ARG A 41 22.62 2.04 14.86
N GLY A 42 22.75 2.47 13.61
CA GLY A 42 23.79 1.97 12.70
C GLY A 42 23.61 0.51 12.26
N ASP A 43 22.50 -0.14 12.65
CA ASP A 43 22.17 -1.52 12.32
C ASP A 43 21.11 -1.58 11.22
N LYS A 44 21.56 -1.55 9.96
CA LYS A 44 20.67 -1.59 8.78
C LYS A 44 19.97 -2.95 8.64
N ASP A 45 20.64 -4.04 8.99
CA ASP A 45 20.17 -5.39 8.71
C ASP A 45 19.10 -5.80 9.73
N GLY A 46 19.27 -5.40 11.00
CA GLY A 46 18.23 -5.52 12.02
C GLY A 46 16.99 -4.70 11.68
N ALA A 47 17.17 -3.46 11.21
CA ALA A 47 16.06 -2.59 10.80
C ALA A 47 15.27 -3.17 9.59
N ASP A 48 15.99 -3.68 8.59
CA ASP A 48 15.38 -4.28 7.40
C ASP A 48 14.63 -5.58 7.75
N ALA A 49 15.23 -6.45 8.56
CA ALA A 49 14.61 -7.71 8.97
C ALA A 49 13.26 -7.49 9.67
N VAL A 50 13.15 -6.50 10.57
CA VAL A 50 11.88 -6.23 11.27
C VAL A 50 10.83 -5.59 10.36
N ALA A 51 11.23 -4.73 9.41
CA ALA A 51 10.32 -4.17 8.42
C ALA A 51 9.75 -5.27 7.52
N VAL A 52 10.64 -6.09 6.95
CA VAL A 52 10.24 -7.19 6.06
C VAL A 52 9.36 -8.20 6.79
N ASN A 53 9.65 -8.50 8.06
CA ASN A 53 8.80 -9.37 8.86
C ASN A 53 7.40 -8.77 9.10
N ALA A 54 7.29 -7.46 9.26
CA ALA A 54 6.00 -6.78 9.40
C ALA A 54 5.21 -6.66 8.08
N MET A 55 5.85 -6.90 6.93
CA MET A 55 5.20 -6.88 5.61
C MET A 55 4.66 -8.24 5.14
N ARG A 56 5.08 -9.34 5.79
CA ARG A 56 4.69 -10.71 5.44
C ARG A 56 3.43 -11.14 6.18
#